data_AF-I6UQQ9-F1
#
_entry.id   AF-I6UQQ9-F1
#
_cell.length_a   1.000
_cell.length_b   1.000
_cell.length_c   1.000
_cell.angle_alpha   90.00
_cell.angle_beta   90.00
_cell.angle_gamma   90.00
#
_symmetry.space_group_name_H-M   'P 1'
#
loop_
_entity.id
_entity.type
_entity.pdbx_description
1 polymer ?
#
loop_
_entity_poly.entity_id
_entity_poly.type
_entity_poly.pdbx_seq_one_letter_code
_entity_poly.pdbx_strand_id
1 'polypeptide(L)'
;MRPTLVDILETYFSKEELKTFLEEAGLKKSGTKRELAERLVNESNYDPAFLLSRLTKEDLLWILEEEFGLSFPRSTKKQELIDAILNEVEEIPEGYDRRQSYEMTHTRGNRNLEKAILKSLKIFKPYRFEKESELEGQLVVHLRNTIEGAEITPQKAGAKRGDAFVPDIVIENFAVEIKFFKRGTSRAEWDRSIGQAVRYYIDGKYDKVFLFVVDHAGIVPEEDIEKYEELLPWLKVIISKY
;
A
#
# COMPACT_ATOMS: atom_id res chain seq x y z
N MET A 1 -19.64 14.83 -24.01
CA MET A 1 -19.36 13.42 -24.31
C MET A 1 -18.56 12.89 -23.14
N ARG A 2 -18.86 11.71 -22.60
CA ARG A 2 -18.09 11.22 -21.47
C ARG A 2 -16.74 10.69 -22.02
N PRO A 3 -15.62 10.95 -21.35
CA PRO A 3 -14.34 10.43 -21.82
C PRO A 3 -14.31 8.89 -21.77
N THR A 4 -13.67 8.28 -22.75
CA THR A 4 -13.31 6.86 -22.75
C THR A 4 -11.98 6.66 -22.01
N LEU A 5 -11.66 5.41 -21.65
CA LEU A 5 -10.34 5.10 -21.11
C LEU A 5 -9.22 5.44 -22.11
N VAL A 6 -9.47 5.28 -23.41
CA VAL A 6 -8.52 5.68 -24.47
C VAL A 6 -8.24 7.17 -24.42
N ASP A 7 -9.27 8.01 -24.24
CA ASP A 7 -9.11 9.47 -24.16
C ASP A 7 -8.25 9.88 -22.96
N ILE A 8 -8.44 9.20 -21.81
CA ILE A 8 -7.64 9.43 -20.60
C ILE A 8 -6.18 8.99 -20.82
N LEU A 9 -5.96 7.79 -21.36
CA LEU A 9 -4.60 7.30 -21.62
C LEU A 9 -3.87 8.17 -22.65
N GLU A 10 -4.57 8.59 -23.70
CA GLU A 10 -4.02 9.49 -24.71
C GLU A 10 -3.68 10.86 -24.13
N THR A 11 -4.50 11.41 -23.24
CA THR A 11 -4.27 12.77 -22.71
C THR A 11 -3.17 12.78 -21.66
N TYR A 12 -3.24 11.88 -20.68
CA TYR A 12 -2.47 12.00 -19.44
C TYR A 12 -1.17 11.19 -19.38
N PHE A 13 -0.96 10.21 -20.26
CA PHE A 13 0.33 9.50 -20.36
C PHE A 13 1.20 10.14 -21.42
N SER A 14 2.52 10.06 -21.31
CA SER A 14 3.42 10.36 -22.40
C SER A 14 3.40 9.24 -23.46
N LYS A 15 3.78 9.59 -24.69
CA LYS A 15 3.89 8.59 -25.77
C LYS A 15 4.90 7.49 -25.45
N GLU A 16 5.97 7.80 -24.72
CA GLU A 16 6.98 6.82 -24.33
C GLU A 16 6.46 5.88 -23.23
N GLU A 17 5.68 6.36 -22.25
CA GLU A 17 5.05 5.50 -21.24
C GLU A 17 4.08 4.49 -21.88
N LEU A 18 3.25 4.93 -22.83
CA LEU A 18 2.37 4.02 -23.57
C LEU A 18 3.16 2.94 -24.33
N LYS A 19 4.32 3.29 -24.91
CA LYS A 19 5.20 2.30 -25.56
C LYS A 19 5.79 1.32 -24.55
N THR A 20 6.17 1.76 -23.36
CA THR A 20 6.70 0.89 -22.30
C THR A 20 5.67 -0.16 -21.91
N PHE A 21 4.40 0.22 -21.67
CA PHE A 21 3.34 -0.76 -21.39
C PHE A 21 3.15 -1.75 -22.54
N LEU A 22 3.16 -1.27 -23.79
CA LEU A 22 3.02 -2.16 -24.94
C LEU A 22 4.21 -3.11 -25.08
N GLU A 23 5.42 -2.64 -24.81
CA GLU A 23 6.63 -3.47 -24.83
C GLU A 23 6.58 -4.56 -23.74
N GLU A 24 6.17 -4.21 -22.52
CA GLU A 24 5.95 -5.15 -21.42
C GLU A 24 4.87 -6.19 -21.75
N ALA A 25 3.82 -5.80 -22.48
CA ALA A 25 2.77 -6.70 -22.96
C ALA A 25 3.16 -7.51 -24.21
N GLY A 26 4.37 -7.32 -24.77
CA GLY A 26 4.80 -7.97 -26.01
C GLY A 26 4.07 -7.49 -27.27
N LEU A 27 3.46 -6.31 -27.21
CA LEU A 27 2.69 -5.69 -28.28
C LEU A 27 3.52 -4.70 -29.09
N LYS A 28 3.04 -4.38 -30.29
CA LYS A 28 3.70 -3.45 -31.21
C LYS A 28 3.76 -2.05 -30.60
N LYS A 29 4.95 -1.42 -30.59
CA LYS A 29 5.20 -0.07 -30.01
C LYS A 29 5.27 1.09 -31.02
N SER A 30 4.86 0.86 -32.26
CA SER A 30 4.78 1.90 -33.29
C SER A 30 3.34 2.40 -33.45
N GLY A 31 3.20 3.69 -33.81
CA GLY A 31 1.92 4.35 -34.04
C GLY A 31 1.85 5.78 -33.50
N THR A 32 0.69 6.40 -33.66
CA THR A 32 0.29 7.64 -32.98
C THR A 32 -0.02 7.39 -31.50
N LYS A 33 -0.17 8.45 -30.70
CA LYS A 33 -0.46 8.30 -29.27
C LYS A 33 -1.82 7.62 -29.04
N ARG A 34 -2.85 8.05 -29.78
CA ARG A 34 -4.16 7.41 -29.91
C ARG A 34 -4.05 5.92 -30.20
N GLU A 35 -3.34 5.54 -31.27
CA GLU A 35 -3.21 4.13 -31.68
C GLU A 35 -2.53 3.26 -30.61
N LEU A 36 -1.61 3.82 -29.82
CA LEU A 36 -0.97 3.10 -28.72
C LEU A 36 -1.95 2.92 -27.54
N ALA A 37 -2.74 3.94 -27.21
CA ALA A 37 -3.76 3.87 -26.17
C ALA A 37 -4.89 2.88 -26.53
N GLU A 38 -5.40 2.92 -27.76
CA GLU A 38 -6.39 1.97 -28.26
C GLU A 38 -5.87 0.53 -28.20
N ARG A 39 -4.60 0.31 -28.56
CA ARG A 39 -3.96 -1.01 -28.48
C ARG A 39 -3.84 -1.50 -27.04
N LEU A 40 -3.52 -0.62 -26.09
CA LEU A 40 -3.49 -0.99 -24.68
C LEU A 40 -4.88 -1.38 -24.17
N VAL A 41 -5.92 -0.64 -24.54
CA VAL A 41 -7.29 -0.93 -24.09
C VAL A 41 -7.85 -2.20 -24.72
N ASN A 42 -7.58 -2.43 -26.02
CA ASN A 42 -8.26 -3.48 -26.78
C ASN A 42 -7.45 -4.78 -26.96
N GLU A 43 -6.12 -4.70 -27.02
CA GLU A 43 -5.26 -5.85 -27.35
C GLU A 43 -4.44 -6.34 -26.14
N SER A 44 -4.34 -5.55 -25.06
CA SER A 44 -3.61 -5.95 -23.86
C SER A 44 -4.50 -6.64 -22.84
N ASN A 45 -3.87 -7.40 -21.93
CA ASN A 45 -4.54 -7.99 -20.76
C ASN A 45 -4.37 -7.12 -19.50
N TYR A 46 -4.04 -5.83 -19.65
CA TYR A 46 -3.89 -4.96 -18.49
C TYR A 46 -5.25 -4.63 -17.86
N ASP A 47 -5.28 -4.64 -16.53
CA ASP A 47 -6.38 -4.09 -15.76
C ASP A 47 -6.38 -2.55 -15.92
N PRO A 48 -7.49 -1.92 -16.37
CA PRO A 48 -7.67 -0.47 -16.37
C PRO A 48 -7.24 0.22 -15.07
N ALA A 49 -7.51 -0.39 -13.91
CA ALA A 49 -7.09 0.16 -12.63
C ALA A 49 -5.56 0.18 -12.48
N PHE A 50 -4.88 -0.86 -12.98
CA PHE A 50 -3.42 -0.91 -13.01
C PHE A 50 -2.84 0.19 -13.90
N LEU A 51 -3.42 0.42 -15.08
CA LEU A 51 -2.97 1.49 -15.97
C LEU A 51 -3.12 2.84 -15.27
N LEU A 52 -4.30 3.17 -14.73
CA LEU A 52 -4.55 4.43 -14.03
C LEU A 52 -3.71 4.59 -12.75
N SER A 53 -3.33 3.49 -12.09
CA SER A 53 -2.46 3.53 -10.89
C SER A 53 -1.09 4.14 -11.15
N ARG A 54 -0.67 4.25 -12.42
CA ARG A 54 0.61 4.79 -12.84
C ARG A 54 0.63 6.30 -12.89
N LEU A 55 -0.53 6.93 -12.97
CA LEU A 55 -0.69 8.37 -12.82
C LEU A 55 -0.48 8.78 -11.37
N THR A 56 -0.07 10.03 -11.12
CA THR A 56 0.04 10.52 -9.74
C THR A 56 -1.36 10.76 -9.15
N LYS A 57 -1.43 10.91 -7.82
CA LYS A 57 -2.69 11.25 -7.16
C LYS A 57 -3.22 12.62 -7.63
N GLU A 58 -2.33 13.54 -7.93
CA GLU A 58 -2.68 14.87 -8.45
C GLU A 58 -3.28 14.77 -9.84
N ASP A 59 -2.70 13.95 -10.73
CA ASP A 59 -3.27 13.69 -12.05
C ASP A 59 -4.67 13.07 -11.96
N LEU A 60 -4.89 12.13 -11.05
CA LEU A 60 -6.20 11.48 -10.88
C LEU A 60 -7.26 12.46 -10.36
N LEU A 61 -6.89 13.34 -9.42
CA LEU A 61 -7.77 14.42 -8.97
C LEU A 61 -8.10 15.39 -10.12
N TRP A 62 -7.09 15.74 -10.92
CA TRP A 62 -7.23 16.61 -12.08
C TRP A 62 -8.16 15.99 -13.13
N ILE A 63 -8.00 14.71 -13.44
CA ILE A 63 -8.87 13.97 -14.37
C ILE A 63 -10.32 14.03 -13.88
N LEU A 64 -10.55 13.73 -12.60
CA LEU A 64 -11.90 13.76 -12.02
C LEU A 64 -12.55 15.14 -12.11
N GLU A 65 -11.78 16.20 -11.87
CA GLU A 65 -12.26 17.57 -11.92
C GLU A 65 -12.53 18.04 -13.36
N GLU A 66 -11.55 17.92 -14.25
CA GLU A 66 -11.63 18.47 -15.61
C GLU A 66 -12.48 17.63 -16.56
N GLU A 67 -12.38 16.30 -16.50
CA GLU A 67 -13.04 15.41 -17.45
C GLU A 67 -14.47 15.05 -17.00
N PHE A 68 -14.71 15.06 -15.69
CA PHE A 68 -15.97 14.59 -15.09
C PHE A 68 -16.68 15.61 -14.20
N GLY A 69 -16.05 16.75 -13.87
CA GLY A 69 -16.65 17.77 -13.00
C GLY A 69 -16.80 17.33 -11.54
N LEU A 70 -16.01 16.33 -11.11
CA LEU A 70 -16.08 15.74 -9.77
C LEU A 70 -14.91 16.22 -8.90
N SER A 71 -15.23 16.92 -7.82
CA SER A 71 -14.22 17.36 -6.85
C SER A 71 -14.13 16.39 -5.67
N PHE A 72 -12.91 15.97 -5.36
CA PHE A 72 -12.61 15.10 -4.22
C PHE A 72 -11.63 15.79 -3.25
N PRO A 73 -11.74 15.55 -1.94
CA PRO A 73 -10.74 15.98 -0.97
C PRO A 73 -9.33 15.48 -1.33
N ARG A 74 -8.30 16.29 -1.10
CA ARG A 74 -6.90 15.85 -1.26
C ARG A 74 -6.52 14.69 -0.33
N SER A 75 -7.31 14.42 0.71
CA SER A 75 -7.16 13.26 1.59
C SER A 75 -7.69 11.95 1.02
N THR A 76 -8.55 11.98 -0.02
CA THR A 76 -9.16 10.79 -0.64
C THR A 76 -8.10 9.79 -1.08
N LYS A 77 -8.31 8.49 -0.88
CA LYS A 77 -7.29 7.50 -1.24
C LYS A 77 -7.10 7.44 -2.76
N LYS A 78 -5.88 7.15 -3.21
CA LYS A 78 -5.58 7.04 -4.65
C LYS A 78 -6.49 6.02 -5.36
N GLN A 79 -6.75 4.90 -4.69
CA GLN A 79 -7.63 3.87 -5.23
C GLN A 79 -9.08 4.35 -5.36
N GLU A 80 -9.61 5.08 -4.37
CA GLU A 80 -10.96 5.67 -4.44
C GLU A 80 -11.11 6.63 -5.64
N LEU A 81 -10.04 7.35 -5.99
CA LEU A 81 -10.03 8.20 -7.20
C LEU A 81 -10.02 7.38 -8.49
N ILE A 82 -9.22 6.31 -8.55
CA ILE A 82 -9.19 5.39 -9.70
C ILE A 82 -10.57 4.76 -9.90
N ASP A 83 -11.19 4.30 -8.82
CA ASP A 83 -12.53 3.69 -8.85
C ASP A 83 -13.57 4.70 -9.34
N ALA A 84 -13.48 5.96 -8.89
CA ALA A 84 -14.36 7.03 -9.36
C ALA A 84 -14.20 7.28 -10.87
N ILE A 85 -12.97 7.31 -11.40
CA ILE A 85 -12.71 7.47 -12.83
C ILE A 85 -13.31 6.28 -13.61
N LEU A 86 -13.04 5.06 -13.18
CA LEU A 86 -13.53 3.85 -13.86
C LEU A 86 -15.06 3.73 -13.81
N ASN A 87 -15.72 4.31 -12.83
CA ASN A 87 -17.19 4.34 -12.77
C ASN A 87 -17.80 5.31 -13.79
N GLU A 88 -17.09 6.36 -14.19
CA GLU A 88 -17.63 7.41 -15.06
C GLU A 88 -17.26 7.25 -16.55
N VAL A 89 -16.20 6.52 -16.88
CA VAL A 89 -15.79 6.28 -18.28
C VAL A 89 -16.88 5.55 -19.09
N GLU A 90 -17.09 5.98 -20.33
CA GLU A 90 -18.20 5.53 -21.18
C GLU A 90 -18.04 4.09 -21.67
N GLU A 91 -16.80 3.66 -21.95
CA GLU A 91 -16.46 2.33 -22.45
C GLU A 91 -15.28 1.73 -21.66
N ILE A 92 -15.47 0.49 -21.19
CA ILE A 92 -14.44 -0.35 -20.57
C ILE A 92 -14.44 -1.67 -21.35
N PRO A 93 -13.28 -2.32 -21.60
CA PRO A 93 -13.21 -3.53 -22.43
C PRO A 93 -14.23 -4.61 -22.06
N GLU A 94 -14.79 -5.29 -23.07
CA GLU A 94 -15.71 -6.42 -22.86
C GLU A 94 -15.04 -7.52 -22.01
N GLY A 95 -15.73 -7.97 -20.96
CA GLY A 95 -15.19 -8.92 -19.99
C GLY A 95 -14.59 -8.29 -18.73
N TYR A 96 -14.49 -6.97 -18.65
CA TYR A 96 -14.15 -6.27 -17.42
C TYR A 96 -15.35 -6.24 -16.45
N ASP A 97 -15.37 -7.20 -15.53
CA ASP A 97 -16.35 -7.18 -14.43
C ASP A 97 -15.90 -6.16 -13.37
N ARG A 98 -16.59 -5.01 -13.36
CA ARG A 98 -16.34 -3.82 -12.51
C ARG A 98 -16.31 -4.14 -11.00
N ARG A 99 -16.85 -5.28 -10.56
CA ARG A 99 -16.83 -5.72 -9.16
C ARG A 99 -15.76 -6.78 -8.87
N GLN A 100 -15.31 -7.53 -9.88
CA GLN A 100 -14.38 -8.66 -9.73
C GLN A 100 -12.91 -8.26 -9.90
N SER A 101 -12.59 -7.24 -10.71
CA SER A 101 -11.20 -6.77 -10.89
C SER A 101 -10.61 -6.21 -9.59
N TYR A 102 -11.40 -5.44 -8.84
CA TYR A 102 -11.05 -4.85 -7.54
C TYR A 102 -10.67 -5.92 -6.50
N GLU A 103 -11.42 -7.02 -6.43
CA GLU A 103 -11.15 -8.12 -5.49
C GLU A 103 -10.02 -9.06 -5.96
N MET A 104 -9.74 -9.13 -7.27
CA MET A 104 -8.77 -10.08 -7.83
C MET A 104 -7.35 -9.53 -8.01
N THR A 105 -7.15 -8.25 -8.34
CA THR A 105 -5.79 -7.69 -8.53
C THR A 105 -5.31 -6.99 -7.27
N HIS A 106 -6.16 -6.15 -6.66
CA HIS A 106 -5.86 -5.47 -5.41
C HIS A 106 -5.78 -6.45 -4.24
N THR A 107 -6.80 -7.28 -4.02
CA THR A 107 -6.76 -8.19 -2.87
C THR A 107 -5.76 -9.34 -3.05
N ARG A 108 -5.35 -9.71 -4.27
CA ARG A 108 -4.36 -10.77 -4.50
C ARG A 108 -2.92 -10.24 -4.45
N GLY A 109 -2.65 -9.06 -5.02
CA GLY A 109 -1.37 -8.36 -4.89
C GLY A 109 -1.10 -7.91 -3.45
N ASN A 110 -2.09 -7.31 -2.80
CA ASN A 110 -2.07 -6.90 -1.40
C ASN A 110 -1.98 -8.12 -0.46
N ARG A 111 -2.72 -9.23 -0.70
CA ARG A 111 -2.52 -10.48 0.06
C ARG A 111 -1.15 -11.11 -0.14
N ASN A 112 -0.57 -11.04 -1.34
CA ASN A 112 0.77 -11.59 -1.59
C ASN A 112 1.84 -10.74 -0.88
N LEU A 113 1.72 -9.41 -0.94
CA LEU A 113 2.58 -8.49 -0.21
C LEU A 113 2.40 -8.66 1.31
N GLU A 114 1.17 -8.74 1.82
CA GLU A 114 0.87 -9.03 3.23
C GLU A 114 1.57 -10.32 3.68
N LYS A 115 1.43 -11.40 2.91
CA LYS A 115 2.08 -12.69 3.20
C LYS A 115 3.60 -12.56 3.17
N ALA A 116 4.15 -11.80 2.23
CA ALA A 116 5.59 -11.56 2.13
C ALA A 116 6.11 -10.78 3.35
N ILE A 117 5.41 -9.71 3.75
CA ILE A 117 5.70 -8.93 4.96
C ILE A 117 5.64 -9.84 6.19
N LEU A 118 4.52 -10.55 6.40
CA LEU A 118 4.34 -11.42 7.55
C LEU A 118 5.42 -12.51 7.62
N LYS A 119 5.74 -13.14 6.49
CA LYS A 119 6.82 -14.14 6.41
C LYS A 119 8.17 -13.51 6.74
N SER A 120 8.47 -12.34 6.17
CA SER A 120 9.74 -11.63 6.39
C SER A 120 9.92 -11.21 7.85
N LEU A 121 8.89 -10.64 8.46
CA LEU A 121 8.89 -10.24 9.87
C LEU A 121 9.08 -11.44 10.81
N LYS A 122 8.42 -12.58 10.54
CA LYS A 122 8.53 -13.80 11.36
C LYS A 122 9.92 -14.44 11.31
N ILE A 123 10.64 -14.33 10.20
CA ILE A 123 12.00 -14.91 10.06
C ILE A 123 13.11 -13.94 10.48
N PHE A 124 12.79 -12.65 10.61
CA PHE A 124 13.76 -11.64 11.01
C PHE A 124 14.23 -11.89 12.44
N LYS A 125 15.55 -11.97 12.59
CA LYS A 125 16.23 -12.10 13.88
C LYS A 125 17.15 -10.90 14.07
N PRO A 126 16.81 -9.96 14.97
CA PRO A 126 17.64 -8.79 15.18
C PRO A 126 19.01 -9.21 15.76
N TYR A 127 20.07 -8.60 15.24
CA TYR A 127 21.39 -8.64 15.88
C TYR A 127 21.47 -7.55 16.96
N ARG A 128 22.48 -7.60 17.84
CA ARG A 128 22.70 -6.66 18.96
C ARG A 128 22.22 -5.23 18.68
N PHE A 129 21.33 -4.74 19.54
CA PHE A 129 20.73 -3.40 19.48
C PHE A 129 20.41 -2.92 20.90
N GLU A 130 20.36 -1.61 21.10
CA GLU A 130 20.05 -1.00 22.42
C GLU A 130 18.78 -0.15 22.41
N LYS A 131 18.25 0.21 21.23
CA LYS A 131 17.10 1.09 21.06
C LYS A 131 16.31 0.74 19.79
N GLU A 132 15.04 1.17 19.75
CA GLU A 132 14.12 0.90 18.64
C GLU A 132 14.65 1.43 17.29
N SER A 133 15.33 2.57 17.25
CA SER A 133 15.89 3.10 15.99
C SER A 133 16.97 2.19 15.37
N GLU A 134 17.72 1.46 16.19
CA GLU A 134 18.70 0.48 15.68
C GLU A 134 18.00 -0.76 15.14
N LEU A 135 16.94 -1.19 15.83
CA LEU A 135 16.08 -2.28 15.40
C LEU A 135 15.36 -1.93 14.08
N GLU A 136 14.84 -0.71 13.94
CA GLU A 136 14.26 -0.15 12.71
C GLU A 136 15.26 -0.20 11.57
N GLY A 137 16.48 0.30 11.78
CA GLY A 137 17.53 0.27 10.76
C GLY A 137 17.83 -1.15 10.25
N GLN A 138 17.95 -2.11 11.17
CA GLN A 138 18.16 -3.52 10.80
C GLN A 138 16.94 -4.10 10.05
N LEU A 139 15.73 -3.81 10.52
CA LEU A 139 14.50 -4.33 9.93
C LEU A 139 14.26 -3.78 8.53
N VAL A 140 14.51 -2.49 8.29
CA VAL A 140 14.40 -1.85 6.96
C VAL A 140 15.34 -2.53 5.96
N VAL A 141 16.60 -2.78 6.35
CA VAL A 141 17.56 -3.48 5.49
C VAL A 141 17.06 -4.89 5.17
N HIS A 142 16.58 -5.63 6.17
CA HIS A 142 16.03 -6.96 5.97
C HIS A 142 14.82 -6.98 5.04
N LEU A 143 13.85 -6.09 5.26
CA LEU A 143 12.64 -5.98 4.45
C LEU A 143 12.97 -5.68 2.99
N ARG A 144 13.89 -4.72 2.73
CA ARG A 144 14.33 -4.37 1.37
C ARG A 144 15.01 -5.51 0.63
N ASN A 145 15.69 -6.39 1.36
CA ASN A 145 16.36 -7.55 0.79
C ASN A 145 15.42 -8.75 0.58
N THR A 146 14.25 -8.77 1.22
CA THR A 146 13.36 -9.94 1.24
C THR A 146 12.04 -9.72 0.53
N ILE A 147 11.63 -8.47 0.33
CA ILE A 147 10.39 -8.09 -0.35
C ILE A 147 10.77 -7.36 -1.63
N GLU A 148 10.61 -8.03 -2.75
CA GLU A 148 10.95 -7.50 -4.06
C GLU A 148 9.84 -6.58 -4.59
N GLY A 149 10.23 -5.44 -5.18
CA GLY A 149 9.33 -4.54 -5.89
C GLY A 149 8.40 -3.68 -5.01
N ALA A 150 8.53 -3.72 -3.68
CA ALA A 150 7.76 -2.88 -2.76
C ALA A 150 8.55 -1.66 -2.29
N GLU A 151 7.90 -0.51 -2.21
CA GLU A 151 8.45 0.70 -1.61
C GLU A 151 8.47 0.58 -0.09
N ILE A 152 9.68 0.57 0.50
CA ILE A 152 9.88 0.49 1.96
C ILE A 152 10.48 1.79 2.45
N THR A 153 9.67 2.56 3.18
CA THR A 153 9.98 3.91 3.60
C THR A 153 10.05 3.99 5.12
N PRO A 154 11.26 4.09 5.71
CA PRO A 154 11.42 4.40 7.12
C PRO A 154 10.97 5.83 7.38
N GLN A 155 10.11 6.01 8.37
CA GLN A 155 9.62 7.31 8.77
C GLN A 155 10.39 7.71 10.04
N LYS A 156 11.54 8.38 9.84
CA LYS A 156 12.47 8.79 10.90
C LYS A 156 11.78 9.06 12.25
N ALA A 157 12.26 8.34 13.28
CA ALA A 157 11.93 8.56 14.68
C ALA A 157 11.82 10.06 15.04
N GLY A 158 10.62 10.48 15.47
CA GLY A 158 10.37 11.80 16.05
C GLY A 158 9.84 12.88 15.11
N ALA A 159 9.56 12.60 13.83
CA ALA A 159 8.94 13.59 12.95
C ALA A 159 7.43 13.73 13.22
N LYS A 160 7.04 14.59 14.17
CA LYS A 160 5.71 15.22 14.12
C LYS A 160 5.61 16.03 12.83
N ARG A 161 5.00 15.49 11.77
CA ARG A 161 4.50 16.29 10.65
C ARG A 161 3.07 16.73 11.02
N GLY A 162 2.98 17.73 11.90
CA GLY A 162 1.70 18.21 12.43
C GLY A 162 1.07 17.23 13.45
N ASP A 163 -0.23 16.96 13.30
CA ASP A 163 -1.06 16.14 14.20
C ASP A 163 -1.14 14.64 13.83
N ALA A 164 -0.47 14.20 12.75
CA ALA A 164 -0.52 12.82 12.29
C ALA A 164 0.47 11.92 13.05
N PHE A 165 -0.03 10.80 13.60
CA PHE A 165 0.80 9.71 14.10
C PHE A 165 1.38 8.96 12.90
N VAL A 166 2.69 8.74 12.88
CA VAL A 166 3.39 8.11 11.75
C VAL A 166 4.01 6.79 12.21
N PRO A 167 3.74 5.66 11.53
CA PRO A 167 4.39 4.37 11.81
C PRO A 167 5.89 4.43 11.55
N ASP A 168 6.68 3.60 12.26
CA ASP A 168 8.14 3.56 12.08
C ASP A 168 8.54 3.20 10.63
N ILE A 169 7.84 2.25 10.01
CA ILE A 169 8.08 1.85 8.62
C ILE A 169 6.75 1.76 7.87
N VAL A 170 6.73 2.29 6.65
CA VAL A 170 5.61 2.12 5.72
C VAL A 170 6.08 1.25 4.56
N ILE A 171 5.27 0.25 4.20
CA ILE A 171 5.47 -0.61 3.05
C ILE A 171 4.23 -0.47 2.17
N GLU A 172 4.30 0.33 1.10
CA GLU A 172 3.11 0.71 0.32
C GLU A 172 1.99 1.28 1.22
N ASN A 173 0.89 0.53 1.38
CA ASN A 173 -0.28 0.82 2.22
C ASN A 173 -0.29 0.03 3.55
N PHE A 174 0.82 -0.58 3.93
CA PHE A 174 0.98 -1.28 5.20
C PHE A 174 1.81 -0.47 6.19
N ALA A 175 1.38 -0.46 7.44
CA ALA A 175 2.14 0.11 8.54
C ALA A 175 2.90 -0.99 9.29
N VAL A 176 4.16 -0.73 9.63
CA VAL A 176 4.92 -1.53 10.58
C VAL A 176 5.35 -0.61 11.73
N GLU A 177 4.91 -0.96 12.93
CA GLU A 177 5.28 -0.29 14.19
C GLU A 177 6.21 -1.22 14.96
N ILE A 178 7.31 -0.69 15.47
CA ILE A 178 8.32 -1.42 16.21
C ILE A 178 8.17 -1.10 17.70
N LYS A 179 8.23 -2.14 18.53
CA LYS A 179 8.31 -1.99 19.98
C LYS A 179 9.41 -2.84 20.59
N PHE A 180 10.22 -2.20 21.42
CA PHE A 180 11.23 -2.87 22.23
C PHE A 180 10.95 -2.68 23.73
N PHE A 181 10.40 -3.72 24.36
CA PHE A 181 10.11 -3.70 25.78
C PHE A 181 11.30 -4.25 26.57
N LYS A 182 12.04 -3.35 27.21
CA LYS A 182 13.18 -3.68 28.08
C LYS A 182 12.69 -4.21 29.43
N ARG A 183 13.53 -4.99 30.13
CA ARG A 183 13.25 -5.36 31.52
C ARG A 183 12.90 -4.11 32.35
N GLY A 184 11.80 -4.18 33.09
CA GLY A 184 11.27 -3.06 33.88
C GLY A 184 10.24 -2.19 33.15
N THR A 185 10.00 -2.40 31.85
CA THR A 185 8.89 -1.76 31.12
C THR A 185 7.55 -2.21 31.73
N SER A 186 6.63 -1.26 31.92
CA SER A 186 5.30 -1.55 32.48
C SER A 186 4.33 -2.08 31.43
N ARG A 187 3.34 -2.89 31.84
CA ARG A 187 2.24 -3.34 30.99
C ARG A 187 1.47 -2.20 30.30
N ALA A 188 1.40 -1.02 30.90
CA ALA A 188 0.75 0.15 30.28
C ALA A 188 1.41 0.59 28.95
N GLU A 189 2.68 0.25 28.71
CA GLU A 189 3.35 0.50 27.43
C GLU A 189 2.82 -0.38 26.30
N TRP A 190 2.47 -1.64 26.63
CA TRP A 190 1.80 -2.54 25.69
C TRP A 190 0.45 -1.97 25.27
N ASP A 191 -0.37 -1.54 26.23
CA ASP A 191 -1.70 -0.98 25.95
C ASP A 191 -1.59 0.31 25.10
N ARG A 192 -0.58 1.15 25.37
CA ARG A 192 -0.28 2.34 24.54
C ARG A 192 0.08 1.96 23.10
N SER A 193 0.85 0.88 22.92
CA SER A 193 1.28 0.41 21.60
C SER A 193 0.10 -0.11 20.77
N ILE A 194 -0.83 -0.83 21.40
CA ILE A 194 -2.10 -1.22 20.77
C ILE A 194 -2.92 0.02 20.40
N GLY A 195 -3.02 0.99 21.30
CA GLY A 195 -3.72 2.26 21.03
C GLY A 195 -3.12 3.04 19.85
N GLN A 196 -1.80 2.99 19.67
CA GLN A 196 -1.11 3.60 18.53
C GLN A 196 -1.46 2.88 17.22
N ALA A 197 -1.44 1.54 17.21
CA ALA A 197 -1.85 0.75 16.06
C ALA A 197 -3.31 1.02 15.64
N VAL A 198 -4.22 1.15 16.62
CA VAL A 198 -5.63 1.52 16.37
C VAL A 198 -5.74 2.89 15.70
N ARG A 199 -4.91 3.87 16.10
CA ARG A 199 -4.92 5.21 15.46
C ARG A 199 -4.49 5.17 14.01
N TYR A 200 -3.48 4.37 13.67
CA TYR A 200 -3.05 4.20 12.28
C TYR A 200 -4.16 3.64 11.40
N TYR A 201 -4.90 2.66 11.92
CA TYR A 201 -6.02 2.08 11.19
C TYR A 201 -7.18 3.07 11.03
N ILE A 202 -7.56 3.78 12.09
CA ILE A 202 -8.66 4.76 12.06
C ILE A 202 -8.35 5.96 11.15
N ASP A 203 -7.09 6.39 11.06
CA ASP A 203 -6.63 7.42 10.11
C ASP A 203 -6.85 7.00 8.64
N GLY A 204 -7.15 5.72 8.40
CA GLY A 204 -7.58 5.19 7.12
C GLY A 204 -6.45 5.03 6.11
N LYS A 205 -5.23 5.46 6.42
CA LYS A 205 -4.11 5.43 5.47
C LYS A 205 -3.54 4.04 5.21
N TYR A 206 -3.80 3.08 6.11
CA TYR A 206 -3.18 1.76 6.08
C TYR A 206 -4.21 0.64 6.10
N ASP A 207 -4.00 -0.38 5.27
CA ASP A 207 -4.90 -1.53 5.14
C ASP A 207 -4.69 -2.52 6.29
N LYS A 208 -3.43 -2.69 6.72
CA LYS A 208 -3.07 -3.44 7.92
C LYS A 208 -1.92 -2.78 8.68
N VAL A 209 -1.87 -3.11 9.96
CA VAL A 209 -0.80 -2.71 10.87
C VAL A 209 -0.10 -3.96 11.38
N PHE A 210 1.21 -4.02 11.21
CA PHE A 210 2.08 -5.04 11.79
C PHE A 210 2.79 -4.44 13.00
N LEU A 211 2.51 -4.96 14.19
CA LEU A 211 3.21 -4.60 15.42
C LEU A 211 4.35 -5.61 15.63
N PHE A 212 5.58 -5.20 15.29
CA PHE A 212 6.78 -6.01 15.46
C PHE A 212 7.39 -5.75 16.86
N VAL A 213 7.41 -6.77 17.70
CA VAL A 213 7.74 -6.65 19.11
C VAL A 213 8.94 -7.51 19.47
N VAL A 214 9.90 -6.91 20.17
CA VAL A 214 10.91 -7.64 20.94
C VAL A 214 10.62 -7.42 22.42
N ASP A 215 10.21 -8.48 23.12
CA ASP A 215 9.77 -8.41 24.51
C ASP A 215 10.78 -9.06 25.46
N HIS A 216 11.66 -8.25 26.04
CA HIS A 216 12.55 -8.68 27.13
C HIS A 216 11.92 -8.52 28.51
N ALA A 217 10.75 -7.88 28.59
CA ALA A 217 10.05 -7.59 29.83
C ALA A 217 9.05 -8.69 30.21
N GLY A 218 8.60 -9.49 29.23
CA GLY A 218 7.55 -10.49 29.41
C GLY A 218 6.18 -9.85 29.66
N ILE A 219 5.93 -8.69 29.06
CA ILE A 219 4.69 -7.92 29.25
C ILE A 219 3.69 -8.10 28.12
N VAL A 220 4.05 -8.77 27.02
CA VAL A 220 3.11 -9.08 25.94
C VAL A 220 2.32 -10.34 26.32
N PRO A 221 0.98 -10.34 26.27
CA PRO A 221 0.19 -11.53 26.60
C PRO A 221 0.19 -12.50 25.41
N GLU A 222 1.23 -13.34 25.26
CA GLU A 222 1.37 -14.22 24.08
C GLU A 222 0.10 -15.06 23.85
N GLU A 223 -0.52 -15.55 24.92
CA GLU A 223 -1.73 -16.38 24.91
C GLU A 223 -3.00 -15.65 24.44
N ASP A 224 -3.02 -14.31 24.49
CA ASP A 224 -4.18 -13.51 24.09
C ASP A 224 -4.00 -12.89 22.70
N ILE A 225 -2.83 -13.00 22.07
CA ILE A 225 -2.57 -12.41 20.74
C ILE A 225 -3.58 -12.91 19.72
N GLU A 226 -3.88 -14.20 19.68
CA GLU A 226 -4.86 -14.75 18.74
C GLU A 226 -6.23 -14.08 18.92
N LYS A 227 -6.66 -13.84 20.16
CA LYS A 227 -7.92 -13.12 20.45
C LYS A 227 -7.86 -11.67 19.99
N TYR A 228 -6.72 -10.99 20.17
CA TYR A 228 -6.54 -9.63 19.65
C TYR A 228 -6.61 -9.60 18.13
N GLU A 229 -5.98 -10.55 17.43
CA GLU A 229 -6.01 -10.63 15.97
C GLU A 229 -7.38 -11.04 15.42
N GLU A 230 -8.17 -11.82 16.17
CA GLU A 230 -9.57 -12.14 15.83
C GLU A 230 -10.48 -10.90 15.95
N LEU A 231 -10.33 -10.14 17.05
CA LEU A 231 -11.09 -8.92 17.28
C LEU A 231 -10.65 -7.77 16.35
N LEU A 232 -9.37 -7.73 15.99
CA LEU A 232 -8.75 -6.71 15.16
C LEU A 232 -8.07 -7.37 13.94
N PRO A 233 -8.82 -7.81 12.91
CA PRO A 233 -8.29 -8.57 11.78
C PRO A 233 -7.28 -7.81 10.90
N TRP A 234 -7.25 -6.48 11.03
CA TRP A 234 -6.30 -5.57 10.41
C TRP A 234 -4.97 -5.46 11.18
N LEU A 235 -4.91 -5.95 12.42
CA LEU A 235 -3.72 -5.96 13.25
C LEU A 235 -3.05 -7.33 13.17
N LYS A 236 -1.72 -7.33 13.06
CA LYS A 236 -0.88 -8.51 13.25
C LYS A 236 0.21 -8.23 14.25
N VAL A 237 0.35 -9.07 15.27
CA VAL A 237 1.38 -8.95 16.29
C VAL A 237 2.45 -10.00 16.03
N ILE A 238 3.68 -9.54 15.80
CA ILE A 238 4.83 -10.42 15.57
C ILE A 238 5.75 -10.26 16.77
N ILE A 239 5.82 -11.28 17.63
CA ILE A 239 6.83 -11.34 18.67
C ILE A 239 8.08 -12.01 18.10
N SER A 240 9.18 -11.27 18.02
CA SER A 240 10.49 -11.81 17.73
C SER A 240 11.16 -12.24 19.03
N LYS A 241 11.50 -13.52 19.11
CA LYS A 241 12.27 -14.09 20.23
C LYS A 241 13.74 -13.83 19.96
N TYR A 242 14.38 -13.09 20.86
CA TYR A 242 15.83 -12.87 20.89
C TYR A 242 16.55 -14.10 21.43
#